data_AF-A0A1C3UQ85-F1
#
_entry.id   AF-A0A1C3UQ85-F1
#
_cell.length_a   1.000
_cell.length_b   1.000
_cell.length_c   1.000
_cell.angle_alpha   90.00
_cell.angle_beta   90.00
_cell.angle_gamma   90.00
#
_symmetry.space_group_name_H-M   'P 1'
#
loop_
_entity.id
_entity.type
_entity.pdbx_description
1 polymer ?
#
loop_
_entity_poly.entity_id
_entity_poly.type
_entity_poly.pdbx_seq_one_letter_code
_entity_poly.pdbx_strand_id
1 'polypeptide(L)'
;MRVLRCLVLFAVLSGCATKYQEMGFTGGVAAQQITADTWRIQSRGNAYTGAATVQDYVLLKAAETTQSAGGTHFQIVSAADASRASTIVTPGSSTTTLVGNQAFTTTSPGSVDTVIKPGQDVFVRVLKLPLTTPPTAGLYSAAEIIQFVGSRVQRPS
;
A
#
# COMPACT_ATOMS: atom_id res chain seq x y z
N MET A 1 22.82 -27.96 -12.15
CA MET A 1 21.36 -27.91 -11.93
C MET A 1 20.91 -27.47 -10.53
N ARG A 2 21.72 -27.60 -9.46
CA ARG A 2 21.37 -27.10 -8.11
C ARG A 2 21.39 -25.56 -7.99
N VAL A 3 22.36 -24.91 -8.63
CA VAL A 3 22.51 -23.44 -8.62
C VAL A 3 21.36 -22.73 -9.36
N LEU A 4 20.86 -23.33 -10.44
CA LEU A 4 19.71 -22.81 -11.20
C LEU A 4 18.40 -22.87 -10.41
N ARG A 5 18.23 -23.87 -9.52
CA ARG A 5 17.06 -23.97 -8.63
C ARG A 5 17.10 -22.92 -7.50
N CYS A 6 18.27 -22.56 -7.00
CA CYS A 6 18.40 -21.47 -6.01
C CYS A 6 18.11 -20.09 -6.63
N LEU A 7 18.49 -19.87 -7.90
CA LEU A 7 18.24 -18.61 -8.60
C LEU A 7 16.73 -18.35 -8.83
N VAL A 8 15.98 -19.40 -9.16
CA VAL A 8 14.51 -19.32 -9.34
C VAL A 8 13.81 -19.04 -8.00
N LEU A 9 14.31 -19.58 -6.88
CA LEU A 9 13.74 -19.31 -5.57
C LEU A 9 13.97 -17.85 -5.13
N PHE A 10 15.14 -17.28 -5.39
CA PHE A 10 15.41 -15.86 -5.10
C PHE A 10 14.58 -14.89 -5.94
N ALA A 11 14.26 -15.24 -7.20
CA ALA A 11 13.46 -14.37 -8.06
C ALA A 11 12.00 -14.21 -7.59
N VAL A 12 11.45 -15.18 -6.84
CA VAL A 12 10.08 -15.14 -6.33
C VAL A 12 9.96 -14.30 -5.03
N LEU A 13 11.06 -14.02 -4.34
CA LEU A 13 11.07 -13.23 -3.10
C LEU A 13 11.34 -11.72 -3.30
N SER A 14 11.59 -11.28 -4.53
CA SER A 14 12.01 -9.90 -4.88
C SER A 14 10.89 -8.84 -4.80
N GLY A 15 9.91 -8.98 -3.90
CA GLY A 15 8.80 -8.04 -3.81
C GLY A 15 7.85 -8.32 -2.67
N CYS A 16 8.33 -8.32 -1.43
CA CYS A 16 7.44 -8.40 -0.26
C CYS A 16 6.53 -7.18 -0.11
N ALA A 17 6.83 -6.04 -0.76
CA ALA A 17 5.96 -4.87 -0.79
C ALA A 17 4.77 -5.10 -1.73
N THR A 18 3.61 -4.52 -1.39
CA THR A 18 2.43 -4.52 -2.26
C THR A 18 2.75 -3.75 -3.53
N LYS A 19 2.58 -4.39 -4.69
CA LYS A 19 2.72 -3.76 -6.02
C LYS A 19 1.48 -2.94 -6.37
N TYR A 20 1.60 -2.07 -7.38
CA TYR A 20 0.45 -1.38 -7.95
C TYR A 20 -0.37 -2.34 -8.82
N GLN A 21 -1.49 -2.77 -8.28
CA GLN A 21 -2.42 -3.72 -8.88
C GLN A 21 -3.83 -3.49 -8.33
N GLU A 22 -4.85 -4.06 -8.96
CA GLU A 22 -6.21 -4.03 -8.41
C GLU A 22 -6.27 -4.62 -6.99
N MET A 23 -7.18 -4.11 -6.18
CA MET A 23 -7.34 -4.49 -4.79
C MET A 23 -7.50 -6.01 -4.61
N GLY A 24 -6.63 -6.62 -3.80
CA GLY A 24 -6.67 -8.04 -3.47
C GLY A 24 -6.33 -8.31 -1.99
N PHE A 25 -6.08 -9.59 -1.68
CA PHE A 25 -5.84 -10.03 -0.30
C PHE A 25 -4.59 -9.40 0.35
N THR A 26 -3.55 -9.15 -0.45
CA THR A 26 -2.29 -8.55 0.01
C THR A 26 -2.25 -7.03 -0.12
N GLY A 27 -3.40 -6.42 -0.42
CA GLY A 27 -3.53 -5.00 -0.72
C GLY A 27 -3.66 -4.73 -2.22
N GLY A 28 -3.49 -3.47 -2.60
CA GLY A 28 -3.66 -2.97 -3.95
C GLY A 28 -4.40 -1.64 -3.96
N VAL A 29 -4.85 -1.24 -5.14
CA VAL A 29 -5.63 -0.02 -5.38
C VAL A 29 -6.98 -0.33 -5.99
N ALA A 30 -7.98 0.48 -5.66
CA ALA A 30 -9.29 0.42 -6.28
C ALA A 30 -9.84 1.83 -6.47
N ALA A 31 -10.68 1.99 -7.48
CA ALA A 31 -11.48 3.17 -7.71
C ALA A 31 -12.95 2.78 -7.73
N GLN A 32 -13.78 3.49 -6.98
CA GLN A 32 -15.22 3.28 -6.94
C GLN A 32 -15.92 4.61 -7.25
N GLN A 33 -16.82 4.60 -8.23
CA GLN A 33 -17.63 5.78 -8.52
C GLN A 33 -18.66 6.01 -7.40
N ILE A 34 -18.75 7.24 -6.91
CA ILE A 34 -19.64 7.64 -5.81
C ILE A 34 -20.76 8.56 -6.34
N THR A 35 -20.42 9.46 -7.26
CA THR A 35 -21.38 10.31 -7.98
C THR A 35 -21.01 10.35 -9.46
N ALA A 36 -21.76 11.11 -10.27
CA ALA A 36 -21.45 11.30 -11.69
C ALA A 36 -20.04 11.88 -11.93
N ASP A 37 -19.51 12.65 -10.98
CA ASP A 37 -18.25 13.38 -11.08
C ASP A 37 -17.24 13.06 -9.96
N THR A 38 -17.59 12.21 -8.99
CA THR A 38 -16.74 11.92 -7.82
C THR A 38 -16.47 10.43 -7.67
N TRP A 39 -15.21 10.09 -7.41
CA TRP A 39 -14.73 8.73 -7.17
C TRP A 39 -14.05 8.63 -5.81
N ARG A 40 -14.23 7.50 -5.14
CA ARG A 40 -13.44 7.09 -3.98
C ARG A 40 -12.30 6.22 -4.47
N ILE A 41 -11.07 6.66 -4.24
CA ILE A 41 -9.85 5.93 -4.49
C ILE A 41 -9.36 5.34 -3.18
N GLN A 42 -9.05 4.06 -3.18
CA GLN A 42 -8.57 3.34 -2.01
C GLN A 42 -7.24 2.69 -2.34
N SER A 43 -6.25 2.85 -1.47
CA SER A 43 -4.97 2.14 -1.56
C SER A 43 -4.68 1.45 -0.23
N ARG A 44 -4.22 0.20 -0.31
CA ARG A 44 -3.85 -0.63 0.84
C ARG A 44 -2.48 -1.23 0.60
N GLY A 45 -1.55 -0.92 1.49
CA GLY A 45 -0.23 -1.56 1.54
C GLY A 45 -0.18 -2.64 2.62
N ASN A 46 0.74 -3.58 2.47
CA ASN A 46 1.09 -4.54 3.50
C ASN A 46 2.19 -3.98 4.44
N ALA A 47 2.66 -4.81 5.37
CA ALA A 47 3.67 -4.43 6.37
C ALA A 47 5.04 -4.01 5.79
N TYR A 48 5.30 -4.33 4.52
CA TYR A 48 6.54 -4.01 3.81
C TYR A 48 6.38 -2.85 2.84
N THR A 49 5.19 -2.26 2.76
CA THR A 49 4.88 -1.13 1.87
C THR A 49 5.00 0.17 2.65
N GLY A 50 5.68 1.17 2.09
CA GLY A 50 5.79 2.49 2.72
C GLY A 50 4.52 3.33 2.55
N ALA A 51 4.24 4.23 3.49
CA ALA A 51 3.10 5.16 3.40
C ALA A 51 3.18 6.07 2.16
N ALA A 52 4.38 6.53 1.79
CA ALA A 52 4.60 7.31 0.57
C ALA A 52 4.24 6.52 -0.71
N THR A 53 4.53 5.22 -0.73
CA THR A 53 4.13 4.34 -1.85
C THR A 53 2.61 4.25 -1.96
N VAL A 54 1.91 4.12 -0.82
CA VAL A 54 0.44 4.11 -0.78
C VAL A 54 -0.14 5.44 -1.29
N GLN A 55 0.49 6.57 -0.97
CA GLN A 55 0.10 7.89 -1.48
C GLN A 55 0.28 8.01 -2.99
N ASP A 56 1.45 7.62 -3.53
CA ASP A 56 1.72 7.58 -4.96
C ASP A 56 0.69 6.69 -5.69
N TYR A 57 0.34 5.55 -5.10
CA TYR A 57 -0.66 4.62 -5.65
C TYR A 57 -2.05 5.25 -5.73
N VAL A 58 -2.48 5.99 -4.70
CA VAL A 58 -3.76 6.72 -4.74
C VAL A 58 -3.74 7.78 -5.83
N LEU A 59 -2.68 8.58 -5.92
CA LEU A 59 -2.59 9.65 -6.91
C LEU A 59 -2.58 9.10 -8.34
N LEU A 60 -1.82 8.04 -8.59
CA LEU A 60 -1.78 7.39 -9.90
C LEU A 60 -3.15 6.81 -10.27
N LYS A 61 -3.82 6.10 -9.35
CA LYS A 61 -5.14 5.52 -9.62
C LYS A 61 -6.19 6.61 -9.83
N ALA A 62 -6.11 7.73 -9.10
CA ALA A 62 -6.97 8.89 -9.32
C ALA A 62 -6.79 9.46 -10.74
N ALA A 63 -5.55 9.61 -11.19
CA ALA A 63 -5.24 10.10 -12.53
C ALA A 63 -5.70 9.15 -13.65
N GLU A 64 -5.44 7.84 -13.51
CA GLU A 64 -5.90 6.82 -14.46
C GLU A 64 -7.45 6.77 -14.52
N THR A 65 -8.12 6.90 -13.37
CA THR A 65 -9.58 6.98 -13.28
C THR A 65 -10.11 8.25 -13.95
N THR A 66 -9.43 9.37 -13.74
CA THR A 66 -9.79 10.66 -14.35
C THR A 66 -9.75 10.59 -15.87
N GLN A 67 -8.68 10.04 -16.45
CA GLN A 67 -8.59 9.85 -17.90
C GLN A 67 -9.66 8.89 -18.41
N SER A 68 -9.90 7.80 -17.68
CA SER A 68 -10.91 6.80 -18.04
C SER A 68 -12.34 7.35 -18.00
N ALA A 69 -12.61 8.32 -17.12
CA ALA A 69 -13.88 9.07 -17.05
C ALA A 69 -13.98 10.21 -18.09
N GLY A 70 -12.96 10.38 -18.94
CA GLY A 70 -12.89 11.43 -19.95
C GLY A 70 -12.60 12.83 -19.40
N GLY A 71 -12.02 12.92 -18.20
CA GLY A 71 -11.52 14.15 -17.61
C GLY A 71 -10.04 14.37 -17.89
N THR A 72 -9.59 15.61 -17.68
CA THR A 72 -8.19 16.01 -17.83
C THR A 72 -7.53 16.32 -16.49
N HIS A 73 -8.33 16.81 -15.54
CA HIS A 73 -7.89 17.20 -14.21
C HIS A 73 -8.76 16.56 -13.16
N PHE A 74 -8.24 16.45 -11.95
CA PHE A 74 -9.02 16.11 -10.78
C PHE A 74 -8.66 16.99 -9.60
N GLN A 75 -9.63 17.14 -8.69
CA GLN A 75 -9.45 17.79 -7.41
C GLN A 75 -9.60 16.76 -6.31
N ILE A 76 -8.72 16.81 -5.30
CA ILE A 76 -8.89 16.04 -4.08
C ILE A 76 -9.92 16.78 -3.21
N VAL A 77 -11.06 16.13 -2.97
CA VAL A 77 -12.15 16.67 -2.14
C VAL A 77 -11.88 16.39 -0.66
N SER A 78 -11.41 15.18 -0.36
CA SER A 78 -11.04 14.79 1.01
C SER A 78 -10.08 13.62 0.99
N ALA A 79 -9.22 13.53 2.00
CA ALA A 79 -8.31 12.41 2.22
C ALA A 79 -8.40 11.95 3.67
N ALA A 80 -8.33 10.63 3.88
CA ALA A 80 -8.32 10.01 5.19
C ALA A 80 -7.24 8.92 5.26
N ASP A 81 -6.51 8.89 6.38
CA ASP A 81 -5.63 7.77 6.71
C ASP A 81 -6.50 6.53 7.01
N ALA A 82 -6.18 5.43 6.33
CA ALA A 82 -6.84 4.14 6.47
C ALA A 82 -5.85 3.04 6.88
N SER A 83 -4.74 3.43 7.50
CA SER A 83 -3.72 2.54 8.04
C SER A 83 -4.29 1.62 9.11
N ARG A 84 -3.77 0.39 9.18
CA ARG A 84 -4.22 -0.66 10.10
C ARG A 84 -3.06 -1.14 10.95
N ALA A 85 -3.23 -1.13 12.26
CA ALA A 85 -2.29 -1.77 13.17
C ALA A 85 -2.70 -3.23 13.40
N SER A 86 -1.71 -4.12 13.48
CA SER A 86 -1.85 -5.53 13.81
C SER A 86 -0.80 -5.89 14.84
N THR A 87 -1.20 -6.57 15.91
CA THR A 87 -0.28 -6.99 16.97
C THR A 87 0.05 -8.47 16.80
N ILE A 88 1.34 -8.79 16.88
CA ILE A 88 1.87 -10.15 16.90
C ILE A 88 2.35 -10.41 18.32
N VAL A 89 1.83 -11.47 18.93
CA VAL A 89 2.20 -11.89 20.28
C VAL A 89 3.00 -13.18 20.18
N THR A 90 4.25 -13.15 20.64
CA THR A 90 5.10 -14.33 20.78
C THR A 90 5.02 -14.80 22.23
N PRO A 91 4.42 -15.96 22.53
CA PRO A 91 4.34 -16.46 23.89
C PRO A 91 5.72 -16.74 24.49
N GLY A 92 5.88 -16.43 25.77
CA GLY A 92 7.04 -16.87 26.53
C GLY A 92 6.94 -18.35 26.90
N SER A 93 8.07 -18.95 27.27
CA SER A 93 8.12 -20.31 27.80
C SER A 93 9.01 -20.37 29.04
N SER A 94 8.62 -21.20 30.00
CA SER A 94 9.42 -21.49 31.19
C SER A 94 9.60 -23.00 31.28
N THR A 95 10.85 -23.44 31.38
CA THR A 95 11.19 -24.85 31.53
C THR A 95 11.92 -25.03 32.84
N THR A 96 11.38 -25.89 33.71
CA THR A 96 12.02 -26.25 34.98
C THR A 96 12.63 -27.64 34.87
N THR A 97 13.93 -27.74 35.14
CA THR A 97 14.68 -29.00 35.17
C THR A 97 15.13 -29.29 36.61
N LEU A 98 14.93 -30.53 37.05
CA LEU A 98 15.36 -30.99 38.37
C LEU A 98 16.69 -31.73 38.24
N VAL A 99 17.68 -31.37 39.07
CA VAL A 99 18.96 -32.09 39.19
C VAL A 99 19.19 -32.40 40.67
N GLY A 100 19.00 -33.66 41.05
CA GLY A 100 18.97 -34.07 42.46
C GLY A 100 17.81 -33.42 43.21
N ASN A 101 18.10 -32.75 44.32
CA ASN A 101 17.14 -31.99 45.12
C ASN A 101 17.04 -30.50 44.73
N GLN A 102 17.62 -30.08 43.61
CA GLN A 102 17.61 -28.68 43.16
C GLN A 102 16.76 -28.50 41.89
N ALA A 103 15.98 -27.43 41.82
CA ALA A 103 15.16 -27.05 40.67
C ALA A 103 15.77 -25.85 39.95
N PHE A 104 15.99 -25.96 38.64
CA PHE A 104 16.50 -24.89 37.76
C PHE A 104 15.41 -24.49 36.78
N THR A 105 14.95 -23.25 36.83
CA THR A 105 13.95 -22.73 35.89
C THR A 105 14.61 -21.77 34.90
N THR A 106 14.49 -22.05 33.61
CA THR A 106 14.88 -21.14 32.52
C THR A 106 13.62 -20.55 31.90
N THR A 107 13.52 -19.22 31.88
CA THR A 107 12.36 -18.50 31.32
C THR A 107 12.81 -17.70 30.11
N SER A 108 12.13 -17.92 28.98
CA SER A 108 12.15 -17.05 27.82
C SER A 108 10.89 -16.18 27.86
N PRO A 109 11.01 -14.84 28.05
CA PRO A 109 9.85 -13.96 28.10
C PRO A 109 9.18 -13.87 26.73
N GLY A 110 7.86 -13.67 26.74
CA GLY A 110 7.13 -13.38 25.51
C GLY A 110 7.39 -11.95 25.02
N SER A 111 7.09 -11.69 23.75
CA SER A 111 7.17 -10.36 23.13
C SER A 111 5.87 -9.98 22.44
N VAL A 112 5.65 -8.67 22.30
CA VAL A 112 4.51 -8.10 21.59
C VAL A 112 5.03 -7.09 20.58
N ASP A 113 4.81 -7.35 19.31
CA ASP A 113 5.25 -6.49 18.21
C ASP A 113 4.04 -5.91 17.47
N THR A 114 4.02 -4.60 17.27
CA THR A 114 2.95 -3.92 16.52
C THR A 114 3.42 -3.62 15.10
N VAL A 115 2.66 -4.09 14.13
CA VAL A 115 2.91 -3.92 12.70
C VAL A 115 1.86 -2.98 12.11
N ILE A 116 2.31 -1.92 11.45
CA ILE A 116 1.44 -0.96 10.77
C ILE A 116 1.40 -1.27 9.28
N LYS A 117 0.19 -1.47 8.74
CA LYS A 117 -0.08 -1.65 7.31
C LYS A 117 -0.68 -0.35 6.78
N PRO A 118 0.05 0.44 5.98
CA PRO A 118 -0.43 1.75 5.57
C PRO A 118 -1.63 1.64 4.62
N GLY A 119 -2.53 2.60 4.71
CA GLY A 119 -3.70 2.68 3.83
C GLY A 119 -4.16 4.11 3.70
N GLN A 120 -4.80 4.43 2.58
CA GLN A 120 -5.36 5.77 2.36
C GLN A 120 -6.64 5.68 1.55
N ASP A 121 -7.63 6.50 1.92
CA ASP A 121 -8.87 6.69 1.19
C ASP A 121 -8.97 8.16 0.76
N VAL A 122 -9.21 8.40 -0.53
CA VAL A 122 -9.30 9.75 -1.10
C VAL A 122 -10.53 9.86 -1.97
N PHE A 123 -11.30 10.92 -1.79
CA PHE A 123 -12.37 11.29 -2.71
C PHE A 123 -11.84 12.31 -3.70
N VAL A 124 -11.98 12.00 -4.98
CA VAL A 124 -11.54 12.86 -6.07
C VAL A 124 -12.72 13.25 -6.94
N ARG A 125 -12.78 14.51 -7.32
CA ARG A 125 -13.73 15.02 -8.32
C ARG A 125 -13.03 15.14 -9.67
N VAL A 126 -13.60 14.54 -10.70
CA VAL A 126 -13.10 14.62 -12.08
C VAL A 126 -13.60 15.88 -12.75
N LEU A 127 -12.71 16.54 -13.47
CA LEU A 127 -12.97 17.79 -14.16
C LEU A 127 -12.57 17.66 -15.64
N LYS A 128 -13.47 18.13 -16.51
CA LYS A 128 -13.26 18.20 -17.96
C LYS A 128 -12.83 19.61 -18.33
N LEU A 129 -11.54 19.89 -18.15
CA LEU A 129 -10.95 21.21 -18.44
C LEU A 129 -10.14 21.17 -19.73
N PRO A 130 -9.96 22.30 -20.43
CA PRO A 130 -9.01 22.42 -21.52
C PRO A 130 -7.60 22.01 -21.08
N LEU A 131 -6.83 21.39 -21.96
CA LEU A 131 -5.43 21.02 -21.67
C LEU A 131 -4.52 22.24 -21.49
N THR A 132 -4.96 23.42 -21.93
CA THR A 132 -4.27 24.71 -21.76
C THR A 132 -4.52 25.36 -20.41
N THR A 133 -5.31 24.73 -19.52
CA THR A 133 -5.54 25.26 -18.18
C THR A 133 -4.21 25.35 -17.42
N PRO A 134 -3.83 26.53 -16.91
CA PRO A 134 -2.58 26.67 -16.17
C PRO A 134 -2.64 25.87 -14.86
N PRO A 135 -1.49 25.44 -14.31
CA PRO A 135 -1.42 24.80 -13.01
C PRO A 135 -2.12 25.67 -11.96
N THR A 136 -3.28 25.20 -11.50
CA THR A 136 -4.14 25.93 -10.56
C THR A 136 -4.08 25.21 -9.21
N ALA A 137 -3.93 25.97 -8.13
CA ALA A 137 -3.84 25.41 -6.79
C ALA A 137 -5.02 24.48 -6.48
N GLY A 138 -4.73 23.25 -6.03
CA GLY A 138 -5.72 22.24 -5.70
C GLY A 138 -6.27 21.44 -6.90
N LEU A 139 -5.83 21.73 -8.14
CA LEU A 139 -6.13 20.93 -9.32
C LEU A 139 -4.89 20.15 -9.77
N TYR A 140 -5.08 18.86 -10.05
CA TYR A 140 -4.02 17.98 -10.53
C TYR A 140 -4.31 17.55 -11.96
N SER A 141 -3.35 17.75 -12.85
CA SER A 141 -3.39 17.19 -14.21
C SER A 141 -3.20 15.68 -14.15
N ALA A 142 -4.13 14.93 -14.71
CA ALA A 142 -4.02 13.47 -14.74
C ALA A 142 -2.81 13.02 -15.57
N ALA A 143 -2.51 13.72 -16.67
CA ALA A 143 -1.38 13.39 -17.53
C ALA A 143 -0.03 13.58 -16.82
N GLU A 144 0.15 14.70 -16.10
CA GLU A 144 1.38 14.97 -15.36
C GLU A 144 1.58 13.97 -14.21
N ILE A 145 0.51 13.64 -13.48
CA ILE A 145 0.56 12.63 -12.42
C ILE A 145 0.98 11.28 -13.00
N ILE A 146 0.39 10.83 -14.11
CA ILE A 146 0.78 9.57 -14.75
C ILE A 146 2.24 9.60 -15.20
N GLN A 147 2.72 10.73 -15.76
CA GLN A 147 4.10 10.88 -16.20
C GLN A 147 5.10 10.82 -15.04
N PHE A 148 4.87 11.59 -13.97
CA PHE A 148 5.83 11.74 -12.88
C PHE A 148 5.68 10.69 -11.77
N VAL A 149 4.45 10.32 -11.42
CA VAL A 149 4.18 9.27 -10.41
C VAL A 149 4.30 7.89 -11.02
N GLY A 150 3.84 7.70 -12.27
CA GLY A 150 3.84 6.39 -12.93
C GLY A 150 5.24 5.77 -13.05
N SER A 151 6.29 6.58 -13.18
CA SER A 151 7.68 6.11 -13.22
C SER A 151 8.23 5.64 -11.87
N ARG A 152 7.63 6.10 -10.75
CA ARG A 152 8.03 5.71 -9.38
C ARG A 152 7.33 4.43 -8.91
N VAL A 153 6.25 4.05 -9.58
CA VAL A 153 5.36 2.98 -9.15
C VAL A 153 5.78 1.62 -9.72
N GLN A 154 5.99 0.65 -8.83
CA GLN A 154 6.28 -0.74 -9.21
C GLN A 154 4.99 -1.46 -9.64
N ARG A 155 4.93 -1.85 -10.92
CA ARG A 155 3.84 -2.63 -11.51
C ARG A 155 4.19 -4.14 -11.50
N PRO A 156 3.20 -5.05 -11.48
CA PRO A 156 3.44 -6.46 -11.73
C PRO A 156 4.04 -6.63 -13.14
N SER A 157 5.11 -7.43 -13.22
CA SER A 157 5.82 -7.84 -14.44
C SER A 157 5.04 -8.91 -15.19
#